data_AF-A0A8S4GHC6-F1
#
_entry.id   AF-A0A8S4GHC6-F1
#
_cell.length_a   1.000
_cell.length_b   1.000
_cell.length_c   1.000
_cell.angle_alpha   90.00
_cell.angle_beta   90.00
_cell.angle_gamma   90.00
#
_symmetry.space_group_name_H-M   'P 1'
#
loop_
_entity.id
_entity.type
_entity.pdbx_description
1 polymer ?
#
loop_
_entity_poly.entity_id
_entity_poly.type
_entity_poly.pdbx_seq_one_letter_code
_entity_poly.pdbx_strand_id
1 'polypeptide(L)'
;MASEEFGQQDAAGIAELHNLIKELRLKYKVARPGGDAAFAKQLDKSVKEILTRARTAVSASDDDFAVRAVQQLMRKDLVDTCSDALADMMRLMKLRDLADLLVTLKESYSGIVDDWKGLMEEQDKALASQQNEEAHKLRADLEAEKALHASLTVEMEELRGRLRARDDDVARLEKQTEDLAGQVEKGSAEAAQMTERLAALQAVIKGKGVGQPETPRATMQGANVSFDGAGYSRATPVAPTSTGLWATGSPSHAGGSPNGGGRGKHTPGGRSQPSGGLSSSSLLQRELTRGKLKALIREIIATKERSDELAAEGKQPRATMEEHVYAHMNMRYGLPSLVEEHVEALLAGVRQFEQADHEVALFGKILSNEVAEEFLAEMQSLAESVVGVLEQLVQVRHPGKLPAERAAEVRRRVGGELPLEEATVILRQMQDAAMREAVNAELTRRIEARVVEVAPSEHTRTSPGTVQRPTSVPFAEFLQIILEKHVARYEAAVAPAVQAFRQVDAVGSGVLSDDQFRQFCQLISPDIKEAEVDALLDLLDPRGFKRVTFSSCISTLARELPS
;
A
#
# COMPACT_ATOMS: atom_id res chain seq x y z
N MET A 1 -7.88 -37.11 4.90
CA MET A 1 -6.73 -37.93 5.36
C MET A 1 -6.37 -37.63 6.81
N ALA A 2 -6.14 -36.37 7.24
CA ALA A 2 -5.88 -36.07 8.66
C ALA A 2 -7.01 -36.48 9.64
N SER A 3 -8.29 -36.32 9.26
CA SER A 3 -9.42 -36.73 10.10
C SER A 3 -9.59 -38.26 10.20
N GLU A 4 -9.01 -39.04 9.29
CA GLU A 4 -9.01 -40.52 9.37
C GLU A 4 -7.89 -41.04 10.28
N GLU A 5 -6.70 -40.43 10.25
CA GLU A 5 -5.58 -40.81 11.12
C GLU A 5 -5.84 -40.50 12.59
N PHE A 6 -6.46 -39.33 12.87
CA PHE A 6 -6.77 -38.93 14.24
C PHE A 6 -7.75 -39.91 14.92
N GLY A 7 -8.78 -40.36 14.19
CA GLY A 7 -9.75 -41.33 14.73
C GLY A 7 -9.17 -42.72 15.03
N GLN A 8 -8.08 -43.13 14.39
CA GLN A 8 -7.45 -44.43 14.63
C GLN A 8 -6.66 -44.47 15.94
N GLN A 9 -5.97 -43.38 16.28
CA GLN A 9 -5.12 -43.32 17.47
C GLN A 9 -5.96 -43.33 18.77
N ASP A 10 -7.10 -42.66 18.77
CA ASP A 10 -7.98 -42.63 19.94
C ASP A 10 -8.78 -43.92 20.13
N ALA A 11 -9.22 -44.52 19.03
CA ALA A 11 -9.87 -45.83 19.07
C ALA A 11 -8.95 -46.89 19.68
N ALA A 12 -7.64 -46.79 19.46
CA ALA A 12 -6.65 -47.66 20.07
C ALA A 12 -6.55 -47.46 21.59
N GLY A 13 -6.45 -46.22 22.08
CA GLY A 13 -6.38 -45.93 23.52
C GLY A 13 -7.63 -46.36 24.29
N ILE A 14 -8.81 -46.17 23.70
CA ILE A 14 -10.08 -46.63 24.29
C ILE A 14 -10.17 -48.16 24.30
N ALA A 15 -9.76 -48.82 23.21
CA ALA A 15 -9.72 -50.27 23.14
C ALA A 15 -8.75 -50.87 24.18
N GLU A 16 -7.63 -50.21 24.43
CA GLU A 16 -6.66 -50.58 25.46
C GLU A 16 -7.25 -50.46 26.87
N LEU A 17 -7.90 -49.34 27.20
CA LEU A 17 -8.57 -49.13 28.49
C LEU A 17 -9.65 -50.21 28.73
N HIS A 18 -10.44 -50.50 27.70
CA HIS A 18 -11.46 -51.53 27.74
C HIS A 18 -10.87 -52.95 27.95
N ASN A 19 -9.75 -53.26 27.30
CA ASN A 19 -9.05 -54.53 27.50
C ASN A 19 -8.44 -54.64 28.90
N LEU A 20 -7.84 -53.58 29.43
CA LEU A 20 -7.32 -53.53 30.80
C LEU A 20 -8.40 -53.78 31.85
N ILE A 21 -9.60 -53.21 31.66
CA ILE A 21 -10.77 -53.47 32.52
C ILE A 21 -11.15 -54.96 32.49
N LYS A 22 -11.13 -55.60 31.32
CA LYS A 22 -11.40 -57.05 31.18
C LYS A 22 -10.31 -57.89 31.87
N GLU A 23 -9.04 -57.55 31.68
CA GLU A 23 -7.90 -58.26 32.27
C GLU A 23 -7.86 -58.18 33.80
N LEU A 24 -8.02 -56.96 34.35
CA LEU A 24 -8.09 -56.74 35.80
C LEU A 24 -9.18 -57.62 36.42
N ARG A 25 -10.35 -57.67 35.78
CA ARG A 25 -11.46 -58.48 36.26
C ARG A 25 -11.13 -59.98 36.29
N LEU A 26 -10.52 -60.48 35.21
CA LEU A 26 -10.16 -61.89 35.07
C LEU A 26 -9.10 -62.30 36.11
N LYS A 27 -8.18 -61.38 36.41
CA LYS A 27 -7.12 -61.56 37.43
C LYS A 27 -7.67 -61.66 38.85
N TYR A 28 -8.69 -60.89 39.20
CA TYR A 28 -9.18 -60.80 40.59
C TYR A 28 -10.42 -61.69 40.89
N LYS A 29 -10.93 -62.46 39.91
CA LYS A 29 -12.07 -63.40 40.08
C LYS A 29 -13.25 -62.80 40.87
N VAL A 30 -13.61 -61.56 40.52
CA VAL A 30 -14.59 -60.77 41.27
C VAL A 30 -16.00 -61.32 41.00
N ALA A 31 -16.53 -62.13 41.92
CA ALA A 31 -17.84 -62.75 41.78
C ALA A 31 -18.96 -61.69 41.86
N ARG A 32 -19.61 -61.39 40.72
CA ARG A 32 -20.79 -60.50 40.64
C ARG A 32 -22.08 -61.32 40.48
N PRO A 33 -23.22 -60.91 41.09
CA PRO A 33 -24.52 -61.50 40.79
C PRO A 33 -24.81 -61.37 39.28
N GLY A 34 -24.96 -62.49 38.58
CA GLY A 34 -25.09 -62.54 37.11
C GLY A 34 -23.85 -63.01 36.34
N GLY A 35 -22.71 -63.19 37.01
CA GLY A 35 -21.49 -63.74 36.41
C GLY A 35 -20.74 -62.77 35.49
N ASP A 36 -19.50 -63.14 35.14
CA ASP A 36 -18.60 -62.27 34.37
C ASP A 36 -19.07 -62.01 32.94
N ALA A 37 -19.76 -62.98 32.34
CA ALA A 37 -20.30 -62.88 30.99
C ALA A 37 -21.36 -61.76 30.88
N ALA A 38 -22.18 -61.57 31.91
CA ALA A 38 -23.24 -60.56 31.89
C ALA A 38 -22.68 -59.13 31.92
N PHE A 39 -21.67 -58.88 32.76
CA PHE A 39 -21.01 -57.58 32.82
C PHE A 39 -20.26 -57.24 31.54
N ALA A 40 -19.45 -58.17 31.02
CA ALA A 40 -18.70 -57.94 29.79
C ALA A 40 -19.65 -57.62 28.62
N LYS A 41 -20.78 -58.32 28.55
CA LYS A 41 -21.83 -58.07 27.56
C LYS A 41 -22.49 -56.69 27.73
N GLN A 42 -22.70 -56.23 28.97
CA GLN A 42 -23.26 -54.91 29.24
C GLN A 42 -22.28 -53.79 28.87
N LEU A 43 -21.01 -53.91 29.24
CA LEU A 43 -19.98 -52.93 28.89
C LEU A 43 -19.76 -52.86 27.37
N ASP A 44 -19.62 -54.02 26.70
CA ASP A 44 -19.51 -54.09 25.24
C ASP A 44 -20.73 -53.45 24.55
N LYS A 45 -21.92 -53.63 25.12
CA LYS A 45 -23.15 -53.02 24.60
C LYS A 45 -23.10 -51.49 24.70
N SER A 46 -22.77 -50.95 25.87
CA SER A 46 -22.70 -49.50 26.09
C SER A 46 -21.64 -48.84 25.20
N VAL A 47 -20.44 -49.43 25.09
CA VAL A 47 -19.37 -48.93 24.21
C VAL A 47 -19.82 -48.94 22.75
N LYS A 48 -20.45 -50.02 22.28
CA LYS A 48 -20.97 -50.10 20.91
C LYS A 48 -22.06 -49.07 20.64
N GLU A 49 -22.94 -48.81 21.59
CA GLU A 49 -23.99 -47.80 21.45
C GLU A 49 -23.40 -46.40 21.31
N ILE A 50 -22.39 -46.05 22.11
CA ILE A 50 -21.69 -44.76 22.03
C ILE A 50 -20.98 -44.60 20.66
N LEU A 51 -20.23 -45.62 20.23
CA LEU A 51 -19.53 -45.59 18.94
C LEU A 51 -20.50 -45.50 17.75
N THR A 52 -21.62 -46.21 17.82
CA THR A 52 -22.63 -46.16 16.76
C THR A 52 -23.25 -44.78 16.67
N ARG A 53 -23.62 -44.18 17.82
CA ARG A 53 -24.16 -42.82 17.89
C ARG A 53 -23.20 -41.79 17.32
N ALA A 54 -21.93 -41.85 17.72
CA ALA A 54 -20.89 -40.96 17.22
C ALA A 54 -20.69 -41.12 15.71
N ARG A 55 -20.63 -42.37 15.20
CA ARG A 55 -20.49 -42.63 13.77
C ARG A 55 -21.66 -42.08 12.95
N THR A 56 -22.89 -42.26 13.44
CA THR A 56 -24.08 -41.70 12.80
C THR A 56 -24.03 -40.17 12.76
N ALA A 57 -23.64 -39.53 13.87
CA ALA A 57 -23.51 -38.07 13.94
C ALA A 57 -22.39 -37.52 13.03
N VAL A 58 -21.23 -38.17 12.99
CA VAL A 58 -20.13 -37.82 12.08
C VAL A 58 -20.55 -37.99 10.62
N SER A 59 -21.25 -39.08 10.27
CA SER A 59 -21.70 -39.31 8.88
C SER A 59 -22.80 -38.35 8.42
N ALA A 60 -23.44 -37.64 9.35
CA ALA A 60 -24.51 -36.69 9.06
C ALA A 60 -24.02 -35.24 8.93
N SER A 61 -22.74 -34.97 9.18
CA SER A 61 -22.16 -33.64 9.17
C SER A 61 -21.03 -33.53 8.15
N ASP A 62 -21.11 -32.55 7.26
CA ASP A 62 -20.03 -32.20 6.34
C ASP A 62 -19.02 -31.21 6.95
N ASP A 63 -19.30 -30.66 8.13
CA ASP A 63 -18.44 -29.71 8.84
C ASP A 63 -17.36 -30.42 9.69
N ASP A 64 -16.08 -30.17 9.41
CA ASP A 64 -14.92 -30.74 10.12
C ASP A 64 -14.92 -30.35 11.61
N PHE A 65 -15.44 -29.16 11.96
CA PHE A 65 -15.53 -28.72 13.34
C PHE A 65 -16.57 -29.54 14.11
N ALA A 66 -17.77 -29.68 13.56
CA ALA A 66 -18.82 -30.53 14.12
C ALA A 66 -18.35 -32.00 14.26
N VAL A 67 -17.58 -32.51 13.30
CA VAL A 67 -16.98 -33.86 13.39
C VAL A 67 -16.03 -33.97 14.59
N ARG A 68 -15.13 -33.00 14.80
CA ARG A 68 -14.22 -32.99 15.96
C ARG A 68 -14.98 -32.86 17.28
N ALA A 69 -16.02 -32.04 17.34
CA ALA A 69 -16.85 -31.89 18.53
C ALA A 69 -17.54 -33.21 18.91
N VAL A 70 -18.10 -33.92 17.92
CA VAL A 70 -18.70 -35.26 18.12
C VAL A 70 -17.64 -36.27 18.59
N GLN A 71 -16.42 -36.22 18.07
CA GLN A 71 -15.32 -37.07 18.53
C GLN A 71 -14.95 -36.81 19.99
N GLN A 72 -14.88 -35.55 20.43
CA GLN A 72 -14.58 -35.23 21.83
C GLN A 72 -15.70 -35.66 22.78
N LEU A 73 -16.96 -35.46 22.41
CA LEU A 73 -18.12 -35.95 23.17
C LEU A 73 -18.11 -37.48 23.30
N MET A 74 -17.80 -38.18 22.21
CA MET A 74 -17.64 -39.64 22.22
C MET A 74 -16.54 -40.08 23.19
N ARG A 75 -15.39 -39.39 23.23
CA ARG A 75 -14.30 -39.70 24.17
C ARG A 75 -14.75 -39.53 25.62
N LYS A 76 -15.44 -38.43 25.95
CA LYS A 76 -16.02 -38.19 27.28
C LYS A 76 -16.94 -39.34 27.69
N ASP A 77 -17.92 -39.68 26.84
CA ASP A 77 -18.91 -40.73 27.12
C ASP A 77 -18.24 -42.10 27.37
N LEU A 78 -17.17 -42.40 26.63
CA LEU A 78 -16.40 -43.64 26.79
C LEU A 78 -15.61 -43.67 28.09
N VAL A 79 -14.91 -42.58 28.45
CA VAL A 79 -14.20 -42.45 29.72
C VAL A 79 -15.18 -42.57 30.89
N ASP A 80 -16.34 -41.94 30.80
CA ASP A 80 -17.37 -41.99 31.83
C ASP A 80 -17.91 -43.41 32.04
N THR A 81 -18.19 -44.12 30.94
CA THR A 81 -18.68 -45.51 30.97
C THR A 81 -17.64 -46.47 31.54
N CYS A 82 -16.37 -46.33 31.13
CA CYS A 82 -15.29 -47.16 31.62
C CYS A 82 -14.96 -46.90 33.10
N SER A 83 -15.05 -45.65 33.54
CA SER A 83 -14.81 -45.25 34.93
C SER A 83 -15.89 -45.79 35.87
N ASP A 84 -17.16 -45.77 35.46
CA ASP A 84 -18.25 -46.38 36.24
C ASP A 84 -18.07 -47.89 36.38
N ALA A 85 -17.70 -48.55 35.28
CA ALA A 85 -17.43 -49.98 35.27
C ALA A 85 -16.25 -50.36 36.19
N LEU A 86 -15.20 -49.53 36.23
CA LEU A 86 -14.05 -49.71 37.10
C LEU A 86 -14.38 -49.46 38.58
N ALA A 87 -15.12 -48.39 38.88
CA ALA A 87 -15.57 -48.07 40.23
C ALA A 87 -16.44 -49.21 40.80
N ASP A 88 -17.35 -49.76 39.99
CA ASP A 88 -18.16 -50.92 40.36
C ASP A 88 -17.32 -52.16 40.68
N MET A 89 -16.25 -52.41 39.92
CA MET A 89 -15.33 -53.51 40.22
C MET A 89 -14.55 -53.28 41.51
N MET A 90 -14.05 -52.06 41.73
CA MET A 90 -13.36 -51.70 42.98
C MET A 90 -14.25 -51.89 44.20
N ARG A 91 -15.54 -51.51 44.12
CA ARG A 91 -16.54 -51.76 45.18
C ARG A 91 -16.70 -53.24 45.48
N LEU A 92 -16.75 -54.09 44.45
CA LEU A 92 -16.85 -55.55 44.63
C LEU A 92 -15.58 -56.16 45.24
N MET A 93 -14.41 -55.58 44.96
CA MET A 93 -13.14 -55.95 45.58
C MET A 93 -12.96 -55.42 47.01
N LYS A 94 -13.99 -54.77 47.56
CA LYS A 94 -13.98 -54.08 48.88
C LYS A 94 -12.99 -52.90 48.96
N LEU A 95 -12.59 -52.33 47.82
CA LEU A 95 -11.79 -51.12 47.71
C LEU A 95 -12.69 -49.89 47.58
N ARG A 96 -13.53 -49.62 48.60
CA ARG A 96 -14.55 -48.55 48.53
C ARG A 96 -13.95 -47.16 48.40
N ASP A 97 -12.94 -46.84 49.21
CA ASP A 97 -12.30 -45.51 49.19
C ASP A 97 -11.70 -45.17 47.82
N LEU A 98 -11.13 -46.17 47.13
CA LEU A 98 -10.57 -45.99 45.79
C LEU A 98 -11.68 -45.82 44.73
N ALA A 99 -12.80 -46.53 44.88
CA ALA A 99 -13.95 -46.37 44.00
C ALA A 99 -14.57 -44.97 44.15
N ASP A 100 -14.70 -44.47 45.37
CA ASP A 100 -15.26 -43.16 45.66
C ASP A 100 -14.31 -42.04 45.17
N LEU A 101 -13.00 -42.22 45.30
CA LEU A 101 -12.00 -41.33 44.70
C LEU A 101 -12.11 -41.29 43.17
N LEU A 102 -12.29 -42.44 42.52
CA LEU A 102 -12.44 -42.52 41.06
C LEU A 102 -13.73 -41.82 40.59
N VAL A 103 -14.84 -41.99 41.30
CA VAL A 103 -16.10 -41.28 41.01
C VAL A 103 -15.91 -39.77 41.17
N THR A 104 -15.26 -39.33 42.25
CA THR A 104 -14.97 -37.91 42.47
C THR A 104 -14.12 -37.32 41.36
N LEU A 105 -13.08 -38.04 40.92
CA LEU A 105 -12.21 -37.62 39.82
C LEU A 105 -12.98 -37.53 38.49
N LYS A 106 -13.84 -38.50 38.21
CA LYS A 106 -14.73 -38.50 37.04
C LYS A 106 -15.67 -37.30 37.07
N GLU A 107 -16.35 -37.05 38.18
CA GLU A 107 -17.27 -35.91 38.32
C GLU A 107 -16.53 -34.58 38.12
N SER A 108 -15.33 -34.44 38.67
CA SER A 108 -14.48 -33.26 38.45
C SER A 108 -14.07 -33.11 36.98
N TYR A 109 -13.72 -34.20 36.30
CA TYR A 109 -13.38 -34.16 34.87
C TYR A 109 -14.60 -33.78 34.02
N SER A 110 -15.76 -34.37 34.29
CA SER A 110 -17.00 -34.01 33.58
C SER A 110 -17.33 -32.54 33.76
N GLY A 111 -17.21 -32.01 34.99
CA GLY A 111 -17.43 -30.59 35.28
C GLY A 111 -16.52 -29.69 34.45
N ILE A 112 -15.22 -29.99 34.39
CA ILE A 112 -14.26 -29.23 33.56
C ILE A 112 -14.68 -29.27 32.09
N VAL A 113 -15.06 -30.42 31.55
CA VAL A 113 -15.48 -30.53 30.14
C VAL A 113 -16.77 -29.76 29.87
N ASP A 114 -17.72 -29.78 30.80
CA ASP A 114 -18.98 -29.04 30.67
C ASP A 114 -18.75 -27.52 30.77
N ASP A 115 -17.86 -27.06 31.67
CA ASP A 115 -17.45 -25.66 31.77
C ASP A 115 -16.74 -25.18 30.49
N TRP A 116 -15.83 -25.99 29.95
CA TRP A 116 -15.17 -25.72 28.66
C TRP A 116 -16.17 -25.61 27.51
N LYS A 117 -17.19 -26.48 27.49
CA LYS A 117 -18.27 -26.40 26.49
C LYS A 117 -19.05 -25.09 26.65
N GLY A 118 -19.37 -24.70 27.88
CA GLY A 118 -20.02 -23.41 28.17
C GLY A 118 -19.20 -22.21 27.68
N LEU A 119 -17.90 -22.20 27.95
CA LEU A 119 -16.98 -21.15 27.47
C LEU A 119 -16.93 -21.07 25.94
N MET A 120 -16.92 -22.21 25.24
CA MET A 120 -16.96 -22.23 23.77
C MET A 120 -18.29 -21.69 23.23
N GLU A 121 -19.43 -22.07 23.83
CA GLU A 121 -20.74 -21.54 23.45
C GLU A 121 -20.86 -20.02 23.70
N GLU A 122 -20.25 -19.52 24.77
CA GLU A 122 -20.14 -18.08 25.05
C GLU A 122 -19.24 -17.37 24.04
N GLN A 123 -18.10 -17.96 23.68
CA GLN A 123 -17.20 -17.44 22.65
C GLN A 123 -17.88 -17.36 21.29
N ASP A 124 -18.61 -18.41 20.88
CA ASP A 124 -19.36 -18.44 19.62
C ASP A 124 -20.46 -17.37 19.59
N LYS A 125 -21.18 -17.18 20.71
CA LYS A 125 -22.17 -16.10 20.84
C LYS A 125 -21.52 -14.72 20.76
N ALA A 126 -20.35 -14.53 21.40
CA ALA A 126 -19.61 -13.28 21.36
C ALA A 126 -19.12 -12.97 19.93
N LEU A 127 -18.56 -13.95 19.23
CA LEU A 127 -18.13 -13.82 17.83
C LEU A 127 -19.32 -13.53 16.90
N ALA A 128 -20.45 -14.22 17.08
CA ALA A 128 -21.66 -13.96 16.31
C ALA A 128 -22.22 -12.55 16.57
N SER A 129 -22.19 -12.07 17.82
CA SER A 129 -22.56 -10.70 18.17
C SER A 129 -21.64 -9.69 17.51
N GLN A 130 -20.33 -9.91 17.56
CA GLN A 130 -19.32 -9.05 16.93
C GLN A 130 -19.50 -8.98 15.41
N GLN A 131 -19.70 -10.12 14.75
CA GLN A 131 -19.98 -10.18 13.32
C GLN A 131 -21.28 -9.46 12.93
N ASN A 132 -22.31 -9.56 13.77
CA ASN A 132 -23.57 -8.86 13.53
C ASN A 132 -23.43 -7.34 13.73
N GLU A 133 -22.67 -6.90 14.73
CA GLU A 133 -22.34 -5.48 14.93
C GLU A 133 -21.50 -4.93 13.77
N GLU A 134 -20.49 -5.67 13.30
CA GLU A 134 -19.68 -5.30 12.15
C GLU A 134 -20.51 -5.23 10.86
N ALA A 135 -21.38 -6.22 10.63
CA ALA A 135 -22.32 -6.20 9.51
C ALA A 135 -23.29 -5.01 9.58
N HIS A 136 -23.70 -4.60 10.78
CA HIS A 136 -24.53 -3.41 10.96
C HIS A 136 -23.76 -2.12 10.66
N LYS A 137 -22.49 -2.01 11.08
CA LYS A 137 -21.61 -0.87 10.73
C LYS A 137 -21.41 -0.77 9.22
N LEU A 138 -21.04 -1.88 8.56
CA LEU A 138 -20.88 -1.94 7.10
C LEU A 138 -22.15 -1.55 6.34
N ARG A 139 -23.34 -1.95 6.83
CA ARG A 139 -24.62 -1.53 6.23
C ARG A 139 -24.85 -0.03 6.39
N ALA A 140 -24.56 0.53 7.56
CA ALA A 140 -24.69 1.97 7.80
C ALA A 140 -23.72 2.79 6.91
N ASP A 141 -22.48 2.33 6.77
CA ASP A 141 -21.47 2.97 5.90
C ASP A 141 -21.90 2.91 4.42
N LEU A 142 -22.39 1.76 3.97
CA LEU A 142 -22.92 1.61 2.60
C LEU A 142 -24.14 2.52 2.34
N GLU A 143 -25.01 2.71 3.33
CA GLU A 143 -26.14 3.65 3.22
C GLU A 143 -25.67 5.11 3.18
N ALA A 144 -24.67 5.47 3.99
CA ALA A 144 -24.05 6.79 3.96
C ALA A 144 -23.38 7.08 2.61
N GLU A 145 -22.66 6.10 2.04
CA GLU A 145 -22.02 6.21 0.73
C GLU A 145 -23.06 6.38 -0.40
N LYS A 146 -24.16 5.61 -0.34
CA LYS A 146 -25.29 5.76 -1.29
C LYS A 146 -25.93 7.14 -1.19
N ALA A 147 -26.08 7.69 0.02
CA ALA A 147 -26.61 9.04 0.21
C ALA A 147 -25.67 10.11 -0.37
N LEU A 148 -24.35 9.96 -0.18
CA LEU A 148 -23.35 10.84 -0.77
C LEU A 148 -23.37 10.76 -2.31
N HIS A 149 -23.42 9.55 -2.87
CA HIS A 149 -23.51 9.36 -4.32
C HIS A 149 -24.80 9.98 -4.90
N ALA A 150 -25.94 9.85 -4.21
CA ALA A 150 -27.18 10.48 -4.60
C ALA A 150 -27.06 12.02 -4.62
N SER A 151 -26.45 12.61 -3.59
CA SER A 151 -26.18 14.06 -3.54
C SER A 151 -25.27 14.51 -4.69
N LEU A 152 -24.18 13.78 -4.96
CA LEU A 152 -23.26 14.09 -6.04
C LEU A 152 -23.93 13.99 -7.41
N THR A 153 -24.84 13.03 -7.59
CA THR A 153 -25.60 12.87 -8.84
C THR A 153 -26.48 14.10 -9.11
N VAL A 154 -27.15 14.62 -8.08
CA VAL A 154 -27.95 15.86 -8.18
C VAL A 154 -27.07 17.05 -8.54
N GLU A 155 -25.92 17.22 -7.86
CA GLU A 155 -24.99 18.31 -8.16
C GLU A 155 -24.45 18.24 -9.60
N MET A 156 -24.13 17.04 -10.09
CA MET A 156 -23.71 16.83 -11.47
C MET A 156 -24.81 17.19 -12.48
N GLU A 157 -26.07 16.89 -12.19
CA GLU A 157 -27.20 17.30 -13.03
C GLU A 157 -27.39 18.83 -13.03
N GLU A 158 -27.23 19.49 -11.89
CA GLU A 158 -27.25 20.96 -11.81
C GLU A 158 -26.13 21.59 -12.64
N LEU A 159 -24.90 21.08 -12.53
CA LEU A 159 -23.75 21.56 -13.31
C LEU A 159 -23.96 21.34 -14.81
N ARG A 160 -24.52 20.20 -15.22
CA ARG A 160 -24.93 19.95 -16.62
C ARG A 160 -26.00 20.93 -17.08
N GLY A 161 -26.96 21.27 -16.22
CA GLY A 161 -27.96 22.31 -16.49
C GLY A 161 -27.33 23.69 -16.71
N ARG A 162 -26.37 24.09 -15.86
CA ARG A 162 -25.63 25.35 -16.01
C ARG A 162 -24.78 25.39 -17.28
N LEU A 163 -24.16 24.27 -17.65
CA LEU A 163 -23.40 24.18 -18.91
C LEU A 163 -24.32 24.38 -20.13
N ARG A 164 -25.47 23.70 -20.18
CA ARG A 164 -26.46 23.89 -21.26
C ARG A 164 -26.94 25.35 -21.35
N ALA A 165 -27.22 26.00 -20.22
CA ALA A 165 -27.60 27.41 -20.22
C ALA A 165 -26.50 28.33 -20.77
N ARG A 166 -25.22 28.02 -20.49
CA ARG A 166 -24.09 28.76 -21.07
C ARG A 166 -23.93 28.50 -22.56
N ASP A 167 -24.14 27.27 -23.02
CA ASP A 167 -24.11 26.95 -24.44
C ASP A 167 -25.21 27.70 -25.21
N ASP A 168 -26.41 27.80 -24.63
CA ASP A 168 -27.51 28.61 -25.18
C ASP A 168 -27.16 30.11 -25.24
N ASP A 169 -26.50 30.63 -24.20
CA ASP A 169 -26.01 32.03 -24.17
C ASP A 169 -24.92 32.26 -25.23
N VAL A 170 -23.99 31.32 -25.41
CA VAL A 170 -22.95 31.39 -26.46
C VAL A 170 -23.60 31.39 -27.84
N ALA A 171 -24.53 30.48 -28.11
CA ALA A 171 -25.26 30.44 -29.39
C ALA A 171 -26.03 31.76 -29.64
N ARG A 172 -26.60 32.37 -28.60
CA ARG A 172 -27.27 33.67 -28.70
C ARG A 172 -26.27 34.79 -29.03
N LEU A 173 -25.09 34.80 -28.39
CA LEU A 173 -24.04 35.77 -28.67
C LEU A 173 -23.46 35.60 -30.08
N GLU A 174 -23.25 34.36 -30.54
CA GLU A 174 -22.82 34.06 -31.90
C GLU A 174 -23.81 34.64 -32.92
N LYS A 175 -25.11 34.40 -32.73
CA LYS A 175 -26.14 35.00 -33.58
C LYS A 175 -26.12 36.53 -33.55
N GLN A 176 -25.92 37.15 -32.38
CA GLN A 176 -25.77 38.61 -32.28
C GLN A 176 -24.52 39.11 -33.03
N THR A 177 -23.42 38.37 -32.99
CA THR A 177 -22.21 38.72 -33.74
C THR A 177 -22.40 38.59 -35.25
N GLU A 178 -23.14 37.58 -35.72
CA GLU A 178 -23.52 37.44 -37.13
C GLU A 178 -24.42 38.60 -37.60
N ASP A 179 -25.43 38.95 -36.81
CA ASP A 179 -26.33 40.09 -37.10
C ASP A 179 -25.55 41.41 -37.18
N LEU A 180 -24.62 41.65 -36.23
CA LEU A 180 -23.76 42.83 -36.23
C LEU A 180 -22.79 42.83 -37.42
N ALA A 181 -22.20 41.69 -37.77
CA ALA A 181 -21.35 41.57 -38.95
C ALA A 181 -22.13 41.93 -40.23
N GLY A 182 -23.38 41.45 -40.36
CA GLY A 182 -24.25 41.83 -41.47
C GLY A 182 -24.61 43.33 -41.51
N GLN A 183 -24.74 43.99 -40.35
CA GLN A 183 -24.92 45.45 -40.29
C GLN A 183 -23.66 46.21 -40.72
N VAL A 184 -22.47 45.74 -40.32
CA VAL A 184 -21.20 46.33 -40.72
C VAL A 184 -20.99 46.19 -42.23
N GLU A 185 -21.31 45.05 -42.83
CA GLU A 185 -21.25 44.87 -44.29
C GLU A 185 -22.19 45.83 -45.03
N LYS A 186 -23.43 45.99 -44.56
CA LYS A 186 -24.37 46.97 -45.13
C LYS A 186 -23.85 48.40 -45.00
N GLY A 187 -23.37 48.79 -43.82
CA GLY A 187 -22.79 50.12 -43.60
C GLY A 187 -21.55 50.38 -44.45
N SER A 188 -20.71 49.36 -44.65
CA SER A 188 -19.55 49.41 -45.54
C SER A 188 -19.95 49.61 -47.01
N ALA A 189 -21.00 48.90 -47.48
CA ALA A 189 -21.54 49.08 -48.81
C ALA A 189 -22.12 50.49 -49.03
N GLU A 190 -22.84 51.03 -48.05
CA GLU A 190 -23.36 52.41 -48.08
C GLU A 190 -22.22 53.44 -48.11
N ALA A 191 -21.17 53.24 -47.30
CA ALA A 191 -19.98 54.09 -47.31
C ALA A 191 -19.23 54.04 -48.65
N ALA A 192 -19.14 52.87 -49.27
CA ALA A 192 -18.55 52.71 -50.60
C ALA A 192 -19.36 53.48 -51.67
N GLN A 193 -20.69 53.39 -51.67
CA GLN A 193 -21.55 54.17 -52.56
C GLN A 193 -21.41 55.68 -52.32
N MET A 194 -21.30 56.11 -51.07
CA MET A 194 -21.08 57.52 -50.72
C MET A 194 -19.72 58.00 -51.25
N THR A 195 -18.68 57.16 -51.12
CA THR A 195 -17.34 57.45 -51.63
C THR A 195 -17.33 57.57 -53.16
N GLU A 196 -18.05 56.69 -53.87
CA GLU A 196 -18.23 56.76 -55.32
C GLU A 196 -18.94 58.06 -55.76
N ARG A 197 -19.99 58.47 -55.02
CA ARG A 197 -20.68 59.76 -55.24
C ARG A 197 -19.74 60.94 -55.03
N LEU A 198 -18.91 60.92 -53.99
CA LEU A 198 -17.91 61.97 -53.72
C LEU A 198 -16.85 62.02 -54.83
N ALA A 199 -16.38 60.87 -55.29
CA ALA A 199 -15.43 60.78 -56.41
C ALA A 199 -16.04 61.34 -57.71
N ALA A 200 -17.31 61.03 -58.00
CA ALA A 200 -18.03 61.60 -59.14
C ALA A 200 -18.16 63.13 -59.04
N LEU A 201 -18.48 63.67 -57.86
CA LEU A 201 -18.51 65.12 -57.63
C LEU A 201 -17.13 65.76 -57.81
N GLN A 202 -16.05 65.14 -57.31
CA GLN A 202 -14.69 65.64 -57.52
C GLN A 202 -14.26 65.63 -59.00
N ALA A 203 -14.69 64.63 -59.77
CA ALA A 203 -14.44 64.59 -61.22
C ALA A 203 -15.16 65.74 -61.96
N VAL A 204 -16.39 66.06 -61.56
CA VAL A 204 -17.12 67.23 -62.09
C VAL A 204 -16.41 68.54 -61.73
N ILE A 205 -15.84 68.65 -60.52
CA ILE A 205 -15.06 69.82 -60.11
C ILE A 205 -13.77 69.94 -60.92
N LYS A 206 -13.07 68.82 -61.21
CA LYS A 206 -11.85 68.82 -62.05
C LYS A 206 -12.11 69.07 -63.54
N GLY A 207 -13.33 68.82 -64.03
CA GLY A 207 -13.75 69.10 -65.42
C GLY A 207 -13.97 70.59 -65.74
N LYS A 208 -14.07 71.47 -64.73
CA LYS A 208 -14.07 72.93 -64.91
C LYS A 208 -12.67 73.46 -64.69
N GLY A 209 -11.92 73.59 -65.79
CA GLY A 209 -10.60 74.20 -65.79
C GLY A 209 -10.60 75.57 -65.11
N VAL A 210 -9.84 75.67 -64.02
CA VAL A 210 -9.33 76.93 -63.47
C VAL A 210 -7.85 76.69 -63.25
N GLY A 211 -7.05 77.60 -63.82
CA GLY A 211 -5.64 77.43 -64.08
C GLY A 211 -4.75 77.19 -62.86
N GLN A 212 -3.62 76.55 -63.14
CA GLN A 212 -2.40 76.64 -62.36
C GLN A 212 -2.05 78.11 -62.07
N PRO A 213 -1.52 78.40 -60.88
CA PRO A 213 -0.44 79.36 -60.72
C PRO A 213 0.87 78.62 -60.41
N GLU A 214 1.92 79.06 -61.08
CA GLU A 214 3.28 78.61 -60.91
C GLU A 214 3.96 79.20 -59.65
N THR A 215 5.00 78.48 -59.21
CA THR A 215 6.21 78.92 -58.46
C THR A 215 6.10 79.18 -56.95
N PRO A 216 7.23 79.25 -56.19
CA PRO A 216 8.59 78.80 -56.46
C PRO A 216 9.23 77.88 -55.39
N ARG A 217 10.29 77.23 -55.85
CA ARG A 217 11.41 76.59 -55.15
C ARG A 217 11.97 77.45 -54.01
N ALA A 218 12.00 76.90 -52.79
CA ALA A 218 12.89 77.36 -51.71
C ALA A 218 13.40 76.18 -50.88
N THR A 219 14.73 76.09 -50.86
CA THR A 219 15.60 75.17 -50.16
C THR A 219 15.59 75.40 -48.65
N MET A 220 15.51 74.36 -47.82
CA MET A 220 16.17 74.21 -46.49
C MET A 220 15.91 72.77 -45.99
N GLN A 221 16.90 71.89 -45.94
CA GLN A 221 17.78 71.62 -44.78
C GLN A 221 17.04 71.42 -43.46
N GLY A 222 17.08 70.20 -42.90
CA GLY A 222 16.87 69.98 -41.47
C GLY A 222 16.29 68.63 -41.07
N ALA A 223 17.13 67.86 -40.37
CA ALA A 223 16.80 66.84 -39.36
C ALA A 223 16.23 65.47 -39.81
N ASN A 224 17.16 64.53 -39.92
CA ASN A 224 16.98 63.14 -39.50
C ASN A 224 16.32 63.09 -38.10
N VAL A 225 15.13 62.48 -38.01
CA VAL A 225 14.69 61.79 -36.80
C VAL A 225 14.34 60.37 -37.23
N SER A 226 15.25 59.47 -36.84
CA SER A 226 15.08 58.02 -36.88
C SER A 226 13.93 57.65 -35.95
N PHE A 227 12.93 56.94 -36.48
CA PHE A 227 11.97 56.19 -35.67
C PHE A 227 11.83 54.80 -36.31
N ASP A 228 12.65 53.88 -35.81
CA ASP A 228 12.53 52.45 -36.08
C ASP A 228 11.22 51.95 -35.47
N GLY A 229 10.25 51.68 -36.35
CA GLY A 229 8.95 51.12 -36.00
C GLY A 229 8.72 49.82 -36.76
N ALA A 230 9.22 48.73 -36.18
CA ALA A 230 8.74 47.35 -36.25
C ALA A 230 8.11 46.85 -37.57
N GLY A 231 8.84 45.94 -38.21
CA GLY A 231 8.32 45.11 -39.29
C GLY A 231 7.18 44.21 -38.84
N TYR A 232 6.10 44.22 -39.64
CA TYR A 232 5.18 43.10 -39.74
C TYR A 232 5.37 42.45 -41.11
N SER A 233 6.02 41.30 -41.09
CA SER A 233 6.11 40.40 -42.23
C SER A 233 4.72 39.91 -42.61
N ARG A 234 4.35 40.24 -43.85
CA ARG A 234 3.15 39.80 -44.55
C ARG A 234 3.31 38.32 -44.92
N ALA A 235 2.63 37.43 -44.21
CA ALA A 235 2.53 36.02 -44.57
C ALA A 235 1.65 35.84 -45.82
N THR A 236 2.16 35.04 -46.76
CA THR A 236 1.48 34.60 -47.98
C THR A 236 0.43 33.52 -47.70
N PRO A 237 -0.65 33.41 -48.49
CA PRO A 237 -1.69 32.40 -48.30
C PRO A 237 -1.29 31.06 -48.92
N VAL A 238 -1.44 29.97 -48.17
CA VAL A 238 -1.38 28.59 -48.67
C VAL A 238 -2.80 28.14 -49.02
N ALA A 239 -2.94 27.57 -50.21
CA ALA A 239 -4.19 27.09 -50.81
C ALA A 239 -4.79 25.86 -50.07
N PRO A 240 -6.10 25.61 -50.24
CA PRO A 240 -6.78 24.47 -49.62
C PRO A 240 -6.76 23.24 -50.55
N THR A 241 -6.46 22.07 -49.98
CA THR A 241 -6.75 20.78 -50.64
C THR A 241 -7.80 20.06 -49.82
N SER A 242 -8.99 19.93 -50.40
CA SER A 242 -10.14 19.22 -49.85
C SER A 242 -10.20 17.76 -50.31
N THR A 243 -10.91 16.94 -49.53
CA THR A 243 -11.68 15.72 -49.91
C THR A 243 -10.90 14.51 -50.43
N GLY A 244 -11.11 13.26 -50.02
CA GLY A 244 -12.00 12.50 -49.11
C GLY A 244 -11.32 11.11 -48.96
N LEU A 245 -11.77 10.07 -48.25
CA LEU A 245 -13.06 9.39 -48.16
C LEU A 245 -12.87 8.25 -47.11
N TRP A 246 -13.81 8.14 -46.17
CA TRP A 246 -14.47 6.93 -45.65
C TRP A 246 -13.89 5.55 -46.05
N ALA A 247 -13.48 4.75 -45.04
CA ALA A 247 -13.60 3.29 -45.10
C ALA A 247 -13.58 2.68 -43.67
N THR A 248 -14.73 2.16 -43.29
CA THR A 248 -14.99 1.19 -42.22
C THR A 248 -14.34 -0.16 -42.52
N GLY A 249 -13.90 -0.90 -41.50
CA GLY A 249 -13.66 -2.34 -41.65
C GLY A 249 -12.94 -3.03 -40.50
N SER A 250 -13.70 -3.67 -39.60
CA SER A 250 -13.33 -4.99 -39.07
C SER A 250 -13.45 -6.03 -40.20
N PRO A 251 -12.77 -7.19 -40.14
CA PRO A 251 -13.47 -8.35 -39.60
C PRO A 251 -12.62 -9.43 -38.91
N SER A 252 -13.38 -10.32 -38.27
CA SER A 252 -13.05 -11.56 -37.57
C SER A 252 -12.68 -12.75 -38.48
N HIS A 253 -12.18 -13.80 -37.80
CA HIS A 253 -12.40 -15.25 -37.97
C HIS A 253 -11.24 -16.18 -38.38
N ALA A 254 -11.10 -17.24 -37.54
CA ALA A 254 -10.87 -18.66 -37.83
C ALA A 254 -9.55 -19.04 -38.54
N GLY A 255 -8.82 -20.10 -38.20
CA GLY A 255 -9.11 -21.36 -37.52
C GLY A 255 -8.24 -22.43 -38.20
N GLY A 256 -7.78 -23.47 -37.50
CA GLY A 256 -7.13 -24.62 -38.16
C GLY A 256 -6.00 -25.31 -37.40
N SER A 257 -6.36 -26.38 -36.68
CA SER A 257 -5.54 -27.58 -36.40
C SER A 257 -5.35 -28.41 -37.71
N PRO A 258 -4.77 -29.64 -37.78
CA PRO A 258 -3.81 -30.39 -36.94
C PRO A 258 -2.65 -31.04 -37.78
N ASN A 259 -1.81 -31.85 -37.12
CA ASN A 259 -1.38 -33.21 -37.54
C ASN A 259 0.12 -33.48 -37.86
N GLY A 260 0.56 -34.69 -37.45
CA GLY A 260 1.79 -35.38 -37.85
C GLY A 260 2.87 -35.41 -36.74
N GLY A 261 3.14 -36.49 -36.00
CA GLY A 261 3.16 -37.90 -36.38
C GLY A 261 4.61 -38.32 -36.70
N GLY A 262 5.32 -38.93 -35.75
CA GLY A 262 6.72 -39.35 -35.96
C GLY A 262 7.21 -40.33 -34.91
N ARG A 263 7.12 -41.62 -35.23
CA ARG A 263 7.61 -42.78 -34.48
C ARG A 263 9.14 -42.75 -34.27
N GLY A 264 9.59 -43.24 -33.12
CA GLY A 264 10.96 -43.72 -32.91
C GLY A 264 11.03 -44.71 -31.74
N LYS A 265 11.10 -46.01 -32.06
CA LYS A 265 11.41 -47.12 -31.14
C LYS A 265 12.95 -47.23 -30.95
N HIS A 266 13.34 -48.05 -29.96
CA HIS A 266 14.69 -48.55 -29.57
C HIS A 266 15.36 -47.78 -28.41
N THR A 267 15.96 -48.34 -27.35
CA THR A 267 16.14 -49.68 -26.73
C THR A 267 16.71 -49.45 -25.30
N PRO A 268 16.95 -50.47 -24.44
CA PRO A 268 16.84 -50.37 -22.98
C PRO A 268 18.17 -50.19 -22.22
N GLY A 269 18.05 -49.89 -20.93
CA GLY A 269 19.02 -50.31 -19.91
C GLY A 269 19.90 -49.19 -19.36
N GLY A 270 19.59 -48.73 -18.16
CA GLY A 270 20.40 -47.74 -17.44
C GLY A 270 19.92 -47.50 -16.02
N ARG A 271 20.06 -48.53 -15.18
CA ARG A 271 19.80 -48.50 -13.74
C ARG A 271 20.74 -47.48 -13.09
N SER A 272 20.24 -46.30 -12.75
CA SER A 272 20.93 -45.34 -11.88
C SER A 272 19.91 -44.73 -10.92
N GLN A 273 20.36 -44.61 -9.67
CA GLN A 273 19.59 -44.36 -8.47
C GLN A 273 18.93 -42.98 -8.49
N PRO A 274 17.70 -42.81 -7.96
CA PRO A 274 17.19 -41.48 -7.68
C PRO A 274 17.79 -41.03 -6.34
N SER A 275 18.90 -40.30 -6.41
CA SER A 275 19.21 -39.31 -5.38
C SER A 275 18.18 -38.19 -5.50
N GLY A 276 16.98 -38.44 -4.97
CA GLY A 276 15.90 -37.48 -4.82
C GLY A 276 16.26 -36.48 -3.73
N GLY A 277 17.20 -35.59 -4.02
CA GLY A 277 17.32 -34.31 -3.34
C GLY A 277 16.14 -33.44 -3.77
N LEU A 278 14.98 -33.65 -3.14
CA LEU A 278 13.89 -32.69 -3.15
C LEU A 278 14.34 -31.47 -2.35
N SER A 279 15.15 -30.62 -2.98
CA SER A 279 15.27 -29.22 -2.60
C SER A 279 13.93 -28.57 -2.89
N SER A 280 12.97 -28.78 -2.00
CA SER A 280 11.63 -28.17 -1.98
C SER A 280 11.67 -26.68 -1.64
N SER A 281 12.85 -26.10 -1.45
CA SER A 281 13.05 -24.74 -0.95
C SER A 281 13.24 -23.67 -2.03
N SER A 282 13.30 -24.01 -3.33
CA SER A 282 13.65 -23.04 -4.39
C SER A 282 12.51 -22.60 -5.30
N LEU A 283 11.28 -23.11 -5.13
CA LEU A 283 10.23 -22.92 -6.13
C LEU A 283 9.36 -21.67 -5.96
N LEU A 284 9.45 -20.92 -4.86
CA LEU A 284 8.56 -19.77 -4.65
C LEU A 284 9.21 -18.63 -3.85
N GLN A 285 10.47 -18.27 -4.12
CA GLN A 285 10.85 -16.88 -3.87
C GLN A 285 10.05 -16.02 -4.85
N ARG A 286 8.82 -15.67 -4.45
CA ARG A 286 7.95 -14.76 -5.17
C ARG A 286 8.68 -13.43 -5.25
N GLU A 287 9.41 -13.23 -6.34
CA GLU A 287 10.09 -11.96 -6.60
C GLU A 287 9.03 -10.85 -6.63
N LEU A 288 9.02 -10.03 -5.59
CA LEU A 288 8.18 -8.85 -5.52
C LEU A 288 8.76 -7.84 -6.51
N THR A 289 8.00 -7.54 -7.58
CA THR A 289 8.40 -6.44 -8.46
C THR A 289 8.44 -5.13 -7.65
N ARG A 290 9.34 -4.21 -7.99
CA ARG A 290 9.47 -2.91 -7.29
C ARG A 290 8.13 -2.22 -7.04
N GLY A 291 7.23 -2.21 -8.04
CA GLY A 291 5.90 -1.63 -7.90
C GLY A 291 5.02 -2.33 -6.86
N LYS A 292 5.05 -3.67 -6.82
CA LYS A 292 4.31 -4.47 -5.81
C LYS A 292 4.89 -4.28 -4.41
N LEU A 293 6.22 -4.24 -4.30
CA LEU A 293 6.91 -3.99 -3.04
C LEU A 293 6.50 -2.63 -2.45
N LYS A 294 6.52 -1.57 -3.26
CA LYS A 294 6.09 -0.23 -2.81
C LYS A 294 4.62 -0.19 -2.37
N ALA A 295 3.74 -0.85 -3.12
CA ALA A 295 2.34 -0.94 -2.73
C ALA A 295 2.17 -1.65 -1.37
N LEU A 296 2.91 -2.73 -1.15
CA LEU A 296 2.91 -3.47 0.12
C LEU A 296 3.49 -2.64 1.27
N ILE A 297 4.59 -1.92 1.05
CA ILE A 297 5.20 -1.02 2.05
C ILE A 297 4.17 0.04 2.50
N ARG A 298 3.50 0.71 1.55
CA ARG A 298 2.47 1.71 1.86
C ARG A 298 1.28 1.12 2.62
N GLU A 299 0.87 -0.09 2.26
CA GLU A 299 -0.19 -0.82 2.97
C GLU A 299 0.21 -1.11 4.43
N ILE A 300 1.44 -1.57 4.67
CA ILE A 300 1.98 -1.81 6.01
C ILE A 300 2.00 -0.51 6.82
N ILE A 301 2.52 0.58 6.26
CA ILE A 301 2.58 1.89 6.93
C ILE A 301 1.18 2.38 7.30
N ALA A 302 0.25 2.39 6.34
CA ALA A 302 -1.11 2.86 6.58
C ALA A 302 -1.85 2.01 7.64
N THR A 303 -1.58 0.71 7.69
CA THR A 303 -2.12 -0.15 8.76
C THR A 303 -1.40 0.05 10.09
N LYS A 304 -0.11 0.43 10.09
CA LYS A 304 0.65 0.74 11.30
C LYS A 304 0.12 1.98 11.97
N GLU A 305 -0.13 3.05 11.21
CA GLU A 305 -0.70 4.30 11.73
C GLU A 305 -2.03 4.05 12.46
N ARG A 306 -2.94 3.30 11.83
CA ARG A 306 -4.22 2.92 12.45
C ARG A 306 -4.04 2.03 13.68
N SER A 307 -3.08 1.09 13.64
CA SER A 307 -2.77 0.21 14.77
C SER A 307 -2.23 1.01 15.96
N ASP A 308 -1.38 2.01 15.70
CA ASP A 308 -0.83 2.90 16.72
C ASP A 308 -1.91 3.80 17.33
N GLU A 309 -2.84 4.33 16.52
CA GLU A 309 -4.01 5.06 17.00
C GLU A 309 -4.89 4.19 17.91
N LEU A 310 -5.22 2.98 17.47
CA LEU A 310 -6.01 2.02 18.26
C LEU A 310 -5.28 1.58 19.53
N ALA A 311 -3.95 1.42 19.49
CA ALA A 311 -3.15 1.11 20.66
C ALA A 311 -3.15 2.29 21.65
N ALA A 312 -3.04 3.53 21.17
CA ALA A 312 -3.11 4.73 21.99
C ALA A 312 -4.47 4.85 22.69
N GLU A 313 -5.57 4.68 21.96
CA GLU A 313 -6.96 4.68 22.47
C GLU A 313 -7.22 3.53 23.44
N GLY A 314 -6.87 2.31 23.01
CA GLY A 314 -7.04 1.04 23.72
C GLY A 314 -6.09 0.86 24.90
N LYS A 315 -5.23 1.85 25.15
CA LYS A 315 -4.28 1.84 26.26
C LYS A 315 -3.30 0.66 26.17
N GLN A 316 -2.81 0.34 24.97
CA GLN A 316 -1.84 -0.72 24.72
C GLN A 316 -0.47 -0.14 24.39
N PRO A 317 0.63 -0.89 24.62
CA PRO A 317 1.95 -0.44 24.22
C PRO A 317 2.06 -0.38 22.69
N ARG A 318 2.80 0.62 22.19
CA ARG A 318 3.09 0.76 20.76
C ARG A 318 4.01 -0.37 20.29
N ALA A 319 3.67 -0.99 19.17
CA ALA A 319 4.51 -2.00 18.53
C ALA A 319 5.62 -1.35 17.68
N THR A 320 6.74 -2.05 17.48
CA THR A 320 7.76 -1.64 16.49
C THR A 320 7.25 -1.88 15.06
N MET A 321 7.89 -1.26 14.06
CA MET A 321 7.55 -1.53 12.66
C MET A 321 7.73 -3.01 12.30
N GLU A 322 8.79 -3.66 12.78
CA GLU A 322 9.04 -5.09 12.53
C GLU A 322 7.92 -5.98 13.10
N GLU A 323 7.56 -5.79 14.36
CA GLU A 323 6.47 -6.56 14.98
C GLU A 323 5.14 -6.35 14.25
N HIS A 324 4.87 -5.11 13.82
CA HIS A 324 3.66 -4.82 13.06
C HIS A 324 3.68 -5.46 11.68
N VAL A 325 4.83 -5.56 11.01
CA VAL A 325 4.95 -6.33 9.75
C VAL A 325 4.52 -7.77 9.99
N TYR A 326 5.01 -8.44 11.04
CA TYR A 326 4.61 -9.81 11.36
C TYR A 326 3.11 -9.90 11.69
N ALA A 327 2.57 -8.98 12.49
CA ALA A 327 1.15 -8.94 12.83
C ALA A 327 0.27 -8.74 11.58
N HIS A 328 0.65 -7.81 10.70
CA HIS A 328 -0.04 -7.52 9.44
C HIS A 328 -0.05 -8.75 8.52
N MET A 329 1.10 -9.41 8.34
CA MET A 329 1.20 -10.62 7.52
C MET A 329 0.39 -11.77 8.13
N ASN A 330 0.41 -11.92 9.45
CA ASN A 330 -0.38 -12.94 10.14
C ASN A 330 -1.89 -12.72 9.96
N MET A 331 -2.35 -11.47 10.08
CA MET A 331 -3.74 -11.11 9.81
C MET A 331 -4.14 -11.41 8.35
N ARG A 332 -3.24 -11.16 7.40
CA ARG A 332 -3.51 -11.34 5.97
C ARG A 332 -3.51 -12.79 5.50
N TYR A 333 -2.62 -13.62 6.04
CA TYR A 333 -2.38 -14.98 5.54
C TYR A 333 -2.79 -16.09 6.50
N GLY A 334 -2.83 -15.84 7.81
CA GLY A 334 -3.28 -16.76 8.86
C GLY A 334 -2.41 -17.99 9.14
N LEU A 335 -1.56 -18.42 8.19
CA LEU A 335 -0.67 -19.58 8.33
C LEU A 335 0.78 -19.13 8.63
N PRO A 336 1.41 -19.57 9.73
CA PRO A 336 2.76 -19.13 10.11
C PRO A 336 3.83 -19.32 9.03
N SER A 337 3.79 -20.43 8.30
CA SER A 337 4.75 -20.68 7.21
C SER A 337 4.61 -19.71 6.04
N LEU A 338 3.38 -19.27 5.74
CA LEU A 338 3.15 -18.25 4.72
C LEU A 338 3.58 -16.87 5.21
N VAL A 339 3.39 -16.58 6.50
CA VAL A 339 3.86 -15.33 7.12
C VAL A 339 5.37 -15.22 6.97
N GLU A 340 6.12 -16.26 7.35
CA GLU A 340 7.58 -16.31 7.21
C GLU A 340 8.02 -16.12 5.74
N GLU A 341 7.43 -16.86 4.80
CA GLU A 341 7.73 -16.73 3.36
C GLU A 341 7.51 -15.30 2.85
N HIS A 342 6.40 -14.66 3.24
CA HIS A 342 6.06 -13.31 2.80
C HIS A 342 6.93 -12.23 3.45
N VAL A 343 7.32 -12.39 4.71
CA VAL A 343 8.27 -11.49 5.37
C VAL A 343 9.66 -11.63 4.74
N GLU A 344 10.13 -12.84 4.48
CA GLU A 344 11.40 -13.06 3.78
C GLU A 344 11.40 -12.43 2.38
N ALA A 345 10.31 -12.58 1.61
CA ALA A 345 10.16 -11.96 0.30
C ALA A 345 10.16 -10.42 0.38
N LEU A 346 9.51 -9.84 1.41
CA LEU A 346 9.53 -8.41 1.68
C LEU A 346 10.96 -7.93 1.96
N LEU A 347 11.67 -8.58 2.87
CA LEU A 347 13.06 -8.20 3.24
C LEU A 347 14.03 -8.37 2.06
N ALA A 348 13.88 -9.43 1.27
CA ALA A 348 14.65 -9.62 0.04
C ALA A 348 14.38 -8.51 -0.98
N GLY A 349 13.11 -8.14 -1.15
CA GLY A 349 12.72 -7.02 -2.00
C GLY A 349 13.30 -5.68 -1.54
N VAL A 350 13.27 -5.40 -0.23
CA VAL A 350 13.87 -4.19 0.33
C VAL A 350 15.36 -4.10 0.00
N ARG A 351 16.13 -5.16 0.26
CA ARG A 351 17.57 -5.22 -0.08
C ARG A 351 17.84 -5.09 -1.58
N GLN A 352 16.97 -5.65 -2.41
CA GLN A 352 17.12 -5.59 -3.86
C GLN A 352 16.89 -4.18 -4.42
N PHE A 353 15.93 -3.43 -3.86
CA PHE A 353 15.47 -2.17 -4.44
C PHE A 353 15.85 -0.92 -3.64
N GLU A 354 16.46 -1.03 -2.45
CA GLU A 354 16.87 0.13 -1.63
C GLU A 354 17.79 1.10 -2.38
N GLN A 355 18.69 0.61 -3.23
CA GLN A 355 19.59 1.49 -4.01
C GLN A 355 18.87 2.24 -5.14
N ALA A 356 17.71 1.73 -5.58
CA ALA A 356 16.97 2.23 -6.73
C ALA A 356 15.76 3.08 -6.35
N ASP A 357 15.29 3.02 -5.10
CA ASP A 357 14.09 3.70 -4.63
C ASP A 357 14.23 4.14 -3.16
N HIS A 358 14.18 5.44 -2.93
CA HIS A 358 14.37 6.05 -1.61
C HIS A 358 13.30 5.65 -0.59
N GLU A 359 12.06 5.39 -1.03
CA GLU A 359 10.96 4.98 -0.14
C GLU A 359 11.22 3.57 0.39
N VAL A 360 11.75 2.70 -0.47
CA VAL A 360 12.17 1.35 -0.09
C VAL A 360 13.39 1.40 0.85
N ALA A 361 14.37 2.25 0.56
CA ALA A 361 15.54 2.45 1.41
C ALA A 361 15.14 2.94 2.82
N LEU A 362 14.28 3.96 2.88
CA LEU A 362 13.79 4.52 4.13
C LEU A 362 13.01 3.48 4.93
N PHE A 363 12.12 2.71 4.29
CA PHE A 363 11.41 1.63 4.96
C PHE A 363 12.37 0.57 5.53
N GLY A 364 13.41 0.20 4.79
CA GLY A 364 14.47 -0.68 5.28
C GLY A 364 15.18 -0.13 6.53
N LYS A 365 15.45 1.18 6.55
CA LYS A 365 16.05 1.87 7.70
C LYS A 365 15.13 1.97 8.91
N ILE A 366 13.82 2.10 8.69
CA ILE A 366 12.83 2.05 9.77
C ILE A 366 12.79 0.64 10.36
N LEU A 367 12.78 -0.41 9.52
CA LEU A 367 12.82 -1.80 9.98
C LEU A 367 14.08 -2.14 10.77
N SER A 368 15.23 -1.56 10.42
CA SER A 368 16.50 -1.78 11.12
C SER A 368 16.72 -0.87 12.33
N ASN A 369 15.68 -0.13 12.76
CA ASN A 369 15.76 0.84 13.85
C ASN A 369 16.92 1.84 13.67
N GLU A 370 17.09 2.35 12.44
CA GLU A 370 18.05 3.42 12.10
C GLU A 370 17.37 4.78 11.98
N VAL A 371 16.10 4.79 11.59
CA VAL A 371 15.30 6.00 11.36
C VAL A 371 13.95 5.82 12.05
N ALA A 372 13.47 6.86 12.72
CA ALA A 372 12.18 6.81 13.41
C ALA A 372 11.01 6.72 12.40
N GLU A 373 9.95 6.02 12.78
CA GLU A 373 8.75 5.85 11.93
C GLU A 373 8.13 7.19 11.50
N GLU A 374 8.13 8.21 12.38
CA GLU A 374 7.53 9.52 12.12
C GLU A 374 8.24 10.29 10.99
N PHE A 375 9.52 10.00 10.75
CA PHE A 375 10.29 10.68 9.71
C PHE A 375 9.77 10.39 8.30
N LEU A 376 9.01 9.31 8.12
CA LEU A 376 8.34 9.03 6.85
C LEU A 376 7.33 10.12 6.47
N ALA A 377 6.55 10.61 7.43
CA ALA A 377 5.58 11.68 7.19
C ALA A 377 6.29 12.99 6.83
N GLU A 378 7.43 13.28 7.46
CA GLU A 378 8.28 14.43 7.12
C GLU A 378 8.80 14.32 5.67
N MET A 379 9.25 13.14 5.27
CA MET A 379 9.72 12.86 3.90
C MET A 379 8.61 13.01 2.85
N GLN A 380 7.40 12.55 3.16
CA GLN A 380 6.22 12.73 2.29
C GLN A 380 5.87 14.22 2.17
N SER A 381 5.84 14.95 3.29
CA SER A 381 5.58 16.39 3.30
C SER A 381 6.63 17.18 2.51
N LEU A 382 7.91 16.78 2.58
CA LEU A 382 8.97 17.38 1.77
C LEU A 382 8.75 17.13 0.27
N ALA A 383 8.39 15.91 -0.12
CA ALA A 383 8.08 15.59 -1.51
C ALA A 383 6.88 16.36 -2.05
N GLU A 384 5.80 16.46 -1.25
CA GLU A 384 4.61 17.26 -1.57
C GLU A 384 4.94 18.76 -1.67
N SER A 385 5.79 19.27 -0.79
CA SER A 385 6.26 20.66 -0.84
C SER A 385 7.02 20.96 -2.13
N VAL A 386 7.91 20.06 -2.57
CA VAL A 386 8.61 20.17 -3.86
C VAL A 386 7.63 20.23 -5.03
N VAL A 387 6.59 19.38 -5.01
CA VAL A 387 5.52 19.41 -6.03
C VAL A 387 4.71 20.71 -5.93
N GLY A 388 4.39 21.19 -4.73
CA GLY A 388 3.68 22.44 -4.51
C GLY A 388 4.43 23.66 -5.04
N VAL A 389 5.76 23.70 -4.89
CA VAL A 389 6.59 24.74 -5.52
C VAL A 389 6.52 24.66 -7.04
N LEU A 390 6.58 23.45 -7.61
CA LEU A 390 6.44 23.26 -9.06
C LEU A 390 5.06 23.72 -9.56
N GLU A 391 3.98 23.47 -8.82
CA GLU A 391 2.63 23.97 -9.11
C GLU A 391 2.58 25.49 -9.16
N GLN A 392 3.20 26.16 -8.18
CA GLN A 392 3.31 27.62 -8.14
C GLN A 392 4.09 28.14 -9.35
N LEU A 393 5.18 27.49 -9.75
CA LEU A 393 5.95 27.87 -10.94
C LEU A 393 5.14 27.73 -12.23
N VAL A 394 4.39 26.64 -12.38
CA VAL A 394 3.49 26.44 -13.52
C VAL A 394 2.39 27.50 -13.54
N GLN A 395 1.85 27.88 -12.38
CA GLN A 395 0.86 28.95 -12.26
C GLN A 395 1.41 30.31 -12.68
N VAL A 396 2.61 30.68 -12.22
CA VAL A 396 3.26 31.96 -12.57
C VAL A 396 3.60 32.01 -14.06
N ARG A 397 4.07 30.89 -14.63
CA ARG A 397 4.43 30.79 -16.06
C ARG A 397 3.22 30.78 -16.99
N HIS A 398 2.06 30.34 -16.50
CA HIS A 398 0.84 30.19 -17.29
C HIS A 398 -0.40 30.76 -16.58
N PRO A 399 -0.47 32.08 -16.35
CA PRO A 399 -1.57 32.70 -15.61
C PRO A 399 -2.94 32.56 -16.31
N GLY A 400 -2.94 32.41 -17.63
CA GLY A 400 -4.17 32.25 -18.44
C GLY A 400 -4.68 30.81 -18.60
N LYS A 401 -3.95 29.79 -18.10
CA LYS A 401 -4.38 28.39 -18.23
C LYS A 401 -5.41 28.03 -17.16
N LEU A 402 -6.41 27.24 -17.55
CA LEU A 402 -7.41 26.72 -16.63
C LEU A 402 -6.76 25.85 -15.54
N PRO A 403 -7.33 25.77 -14.31
CA PRO A 403 -6.77 24.94 -13.24
C PRO A 403 -6.53 23.48 -13.64
N ALA A 404 -7.43 22.88 -14.44
CA ALA A 404 -7.30 21.51 -14.93
C ALA A 404 -6.09 21.33 -15.88
N GLU A 405 -5.84 22.31 -16.75
CA GLU A 405 -4.69 22.30 -17.66
C GLU A 405 -3.38 22.49 -16.91
N ARG A 406 -3.37 23.32 -15.86
CA ARG A 406 -2.22 23.48 -14.96
C ARG A 406 -1.92 22.18 -14.23
N ALA A 407 -2.93 21.50 -13.68
CA ALA A 407 -2.76 20.20 -13.05
C ALA A 407 -2.26 19.12 -14.03
N ALA A 408 -2.72 19.14 -15.29
CA ALA A 408 -2.20 18.25 -16.33
C ALA A 408 -0.74 18.54 -16.67
N GLU A 409 -0.36 19.82 -16.76
CA GLU A 409 1.03 20.24 -16.98
C GLU A 409 1.94 19.80 -15.82
N VAL A 410 1.52 20.00 -14.58
CA VAL A 410 2.27 19.55 -13.39
C VAL A 410 2.45 18.03 -13.41
N ARG A 411 1.39 17.26 -13.65
CA ARG A 411 1.48 15.80 -13.80
C ARG A 411 2.45 15.37 -14.91
N ARG A 412 2.45 16.08 -16.03
CA ARG A 412 3.39 15.85 -17.13
C ARG A 412 4.85 16.10 -16.71
N ARG A 413 5.11 17.14 -15.92
CA ARG A 413 6.44 17.46 -15.40
C ARG A 413 6.90 16.45 -14.34
N VAL A 414 6.03 16.08 -13.41
CA VAL A 414 6.31 15.06 -12.39
C VAL A 414 6.66 13.71 -13.01
N GLY A 415 5.98 13.33 -14.10
CA GLY A 415 6.25 12.10 -14.85
C GLY A 415 7.35 12.20 -15.91
N GLY A 416 8.03 13.35 -16.05
CA GLY A 416 8.93 13.62 -17.17
C GLY A 416 10.16 14.45 -16.80
N GLU A 417 10.55 15.32 -17.73
CA GLU A 417 11.76 16.16 -17.63
C GLU A 417 11.46 17.51 -16.95
N LEU A 418 12.32 17.88 -16.01
CA LEU A 418 12.34 19.15 -15.30
C LEU A 418 13.50 20.02 -15.82
N PRO A 419 13.24 21.20 -16.39
CA PRO A 419 14.27 22.16 -16.77
C PRO A 419 15.16 22.55 -15.58
N LEU A 420 16.46 22.67 -15.79
CA LEU A 420 17.42 23.00 -14.73
C LEU A 420 17.16 24.38 -14.10
N GLU A 421 16.60 25.31 -14.86
CA GLU A 421 16.15 26.62 -14.35
C GLU A 421 15.04 26.45 -13.31
N GLU A 422 14.04 25.61 -13.59
CA GLU A 422 12.92 25.33 -12.68
C GLU A 422 13.43 24.57 -11.44
N ALA A 423 14.32 23.59 -11.61
CA ALA A 423 14.97 22.89 -10.51
C ALA A 423 15.72 23.86 -9.57
N THR A 424 16.45 24.82 -10.14
CA THR A 424 17.17 25.85 -9.36
C THR A 424 16.22 26.73 -8.57
N VAL A 425 15.05 27.09 -9.13
CA VAL A 425 14.05 27.88 -8.40
C VAL A 425 13.43 27.08 -7.26
N ILE A 426 13.12 25.80 -7.47
CA ILE A 426 12.65 24.90 -6.40
C ILE A 426 13.67 24.85 -5.26
N LEU A 427 14.94 24.61 -5.59
CA LEU A 427 16.02 24.57 -4.62
C LEU A 427 16.18 25.88 -3.85
N ARG A 428 16.01 27.04 -4.52
CA ARG A 428 16.08 28.35 -3.85
C ARG A 428 14.97 28.57 -2.82
N GLN A 429 13.80 27.97 -3.01
CA GLN A 429 12.69 28.06 -2.07
C GLN A 429 12.83 27.12 -0.86
N MET A 430 13.76 26.16 -0.91
CA MET A 430 14.11 25.37 0.27
C MET A 430 14.78 26.27 1.32
N GLN A 431 14.28 26.21 2.57
CA GLN A 431 14.76 27.05 3.67
C GLN A 431 16.21 26.73 4.07
N ASP A 432 16.64 25.48 3.85
CA ASP A 432 17.94 25.01 4.28
C ASP A 432 19.04 25.21 3.24
N ALA A 433 19.97 26.12 3.53
CA ALA A 433 21.04 26.47 2.61
C ALA A 433 22.08 25.33 2.41
N ALA A 434 22.39 24.57 3.45
CA ALA A 434 23.37 23.49 3.39
C ALA A 434 22.83 22.30 2.58
N MET A 435 21.57 21.95 2.81
CA MET A 435 20.87 20.93 2.02
C MET A 435 20.78 21.32 0.55
N ARG A 436 20.42 22.59 0.29
CA ARG A 436 20.36 23.14 -1.07
C ARG A 436 21.70 23.01 -1.81
N GLU A 437 22.81 23.34 -1.17
CA GLU A 437 24.14 23.22 -1.75
C GLU A 437 24.50 21.75 -2.03
N ALA A 438 24.25 20.86 -1.07
CA ALA A 438 24.51 19.43 -1.22
C ALA A 438 23.70 18.79 -2.36
N VAL A 439 22.42 19.17 -2.51
CA VAL A 439 21.56 18.71 -3.61
C VAL A 439 22.07 19.26 -4.95
N ASN A 440 22.43 20.55 -5.01
CA ASN A 440 22.92 21.15 -6.25
C ASN A 440 24.25 20.53 -6.71
N ALA A 441 25.17 20.24 -5.78
CA ALA A 441 26.42 19.55 -6.07
C ALA A 441 26.19 18.14 -6.62
N GLU A 442 25.29 17.37 -6.00
CA GLU A 442 24.95 16.02 -6.44
C GLU A 442 24.23 16.01 -7.80
N LEU A 443 23.30 16.94 -8.01
CA LEU A 443 22.62 17.14 -9.29
C LEU A 443 23.62 17.45 -10.40
N THR A 444 24.56 18.37 -10.16
CA THR A 444 25.62 18.70 -11.11
C THR A 444 26.48 17.48 -11.44
N ARG A 445 26.87 16.72 -10.41
CA ARG A 445 27.66 15.48 -10.56
C ARG A 445 26.96 14.44 -11.44
N ARG A 446 25.65 14.22 -11.25
CA ARG A 446 24.88 13.25 -12.07
C ARG A 446 24.70 13.71 -13.51
N ILE A 447 24.51 15.01 -13.73
CA ILE A 447 24.45 15.60 -15.08
C ILE A 447 25.78 15.43 -15.81
N GLU A 448 26.90 15.72 -15.14
CA GLU A 448 28.24 15.57 -15.71
C GLU A 448 28.56 14.11 -16.04
N ALA A 449 28.20 13.16 -15.16
CA ALA A 449 28.37 11.73 -15.40
C ALA A 449 27.64 11.26 -16.67
N ARG A 450 26.40 11.74 -16.91
CA ARG A 450 25.65 11.43 -18.14
C ARG A 450 26.28 12.01 -19.40
N VAL A 451 26.91 13.18 -19.32
CA VAL A 451 27.62 13.78 -20.46
C VAL A 451 28.81 12.90 -20.87
N VAL A 452 29.49 12.28 -19.90
CA VAL A 452 30.61 11.36 -20.16
C VAL A 452 30.13 10.05 -20.80
N GLU A 453 29.01 9.49 -20.34
CA GLU A 453 28.46 8.24 -20.91
C GLU A 453 27.95 8.38 -22.35
N VAL A 454 27.42 9.56 -22.70
CA VAL A 454 26.92 9.85 -24.06
C VAL A 454 28.05 10.22 -25.02
N ALA A 455 29.27 10.48 -24.53
CA ALA A 455 30.42 10.74 -25.38
C ALA A 455 30.73 9.47 -26.21
N PRO A 456 30.57 9.52 -27.54
CA PRO A 456 30.56 8.33 -28.38
C PRO A 456 31.92 7.63 -28.39
N SER A 457 31.88 6.29 -28.28
CA SER A 457 33.02 5.43 -28.61
C SER A 457 33.63 5.86 -29.96
N GLU A 458 34.96 6.03 -29.98
CA GLU A 458 35.77 6.82 -30.95
C GLU A 458 35.68 6.48 -32.45
N HIS A 459 34.71 5.68 -32.91
CA HIS A 459 34.75 5.06 -34.24
C HIS A 459 34.05 5.85 -35.37
N THR A 460 33.48 7.03 -35.13
CA THR A 460 32.92 7.89 -36.19
C THR A 460 33.39 9.35 -36.06
N ARG A 461 34.70 9.54 -36.26
CA ARG A 461 35.35 10.86 -36.36
C ARG A 461 35.03 11.57 -37.68
N THR A 462 33.94 12.32 -37.77
CA THR A 462 33.77 13.31 -38.86
C THR A 462 32.89 14.51 -38.48
N SER A 463 33.05 15.11 -37.28
CA SER A 463 32.77 16.54 -37.02
C SER A 463 33.05 16.90 -35.54
N PRO A 464 33.72 18.04 -35.24
CA PRO A 464 33.77 18.61 -33.89
C PRO A 464 32.38 19.18 -33.54
N GLY A 465 31.45 18.31 -33.15
CA GLY A 465 30.16 18.71 -32.63
C GLY A 465 30.31 19.27 -31.20
N THR A 466 29.83 20.49 -30.98
CA THR A 466 29.71 21.07 -29.64
C THR A 466 28.85 20.15 -28.76
N VAL A 467 29.45 19.55 -27.73
CA VAL A 467 28.71 18.73 -26.75
C VAL A 467 27.73 19.66 -26.03
N GLN A 468 26.44 19.57 -26.36
CA GLN A 468 25.40 20.33 -25.68
C GLN A 468 25.19 19.74 -24.28
N ARG A 469 25.32 20.58 -23.25
CA ARG A 469 25.00 20.18 -21.89
C ARG A 469 23.48 19.93 -21.77
N PRO A 470 23.05 18.90 -21.02
CA PRO A 470 21.64 18.67 -20.74
C PRO A 470 21.02 19.94 -20.13
N THR A 471 19.86 20.34 -20.63
CA THR A 471 19.11 21.50 -20.11
C THR A 471 17.97 21.10 -19.17
N SER A 472 17.74 19.78 -19.00
CA SER A 472 16.75 19.20 -18.10
C SER A 472 17.30 17.99 -17.35
N VAL A 473 16.59 17.61 -16.29
CA VAL A 473 16.78 16.39 -15.49
C VAL A 473 15.43 15.71 -15.28
N PRO A 474 15.32 14.38 -15.28
CA PRO A 474 14.10 13.69 -14.89
C PRO A 474 13.63 14.14 -13.49
N PHE A 475 12.35 14.51 -13.34
CA PHE A 475 11.82 14.99 -12.06
C PHE A 475 11.97 13.95 -10.94
N ALA A 476 11.75 12.67 -11.26
CA ALA A 476 11.91 11.58 -10.31
C ALA A 476 13.33 11.49 -9.75
N GLU A 477 14.36 11.71 -10.58
CA GLU A 477 15.76 11.73 -10.14
C GLU A 477 16.06 12.96 -9.30
N PHE A 478 15.58 14.14 -9.71
CA PHE A 478 15.72 15.36 -8.94
C PHE A 478 15.13 15.24 -7.53
N LEU A 479 13.88 14.74 -7.45
CA LEU A 479 13.21 14.47 -6.18
C LEU A 479 13.98 13.43 -5.36
N GLN A 480 14.43 12.34 -5.99
CA GLN A 480 15.23 11.31 -5.32
C GLN A 480 16.50 11.90 -4.68
N ILE A 481 17.23 12.79 -5.37
CA ILE A 481 18.42 13.44 -4.79
C ILE A 481 18.05 14.27 -3.55
N ILE A 482 16.96 15.05 -3.61
CA ILE A 482 16.49 15.85 -2.46
C ILE A 482 16.23 14.94 -1.27
N LEU A 483 15.49 13.87 -1.49
CA LEU A 483 15.07 12.92 -0.45
C LEU A 483 16.27 12.15 0.13
N GLU A 484 17.20 11.70 -0.70
CA GLU A 484 18.45 11.05 -0.26
C GLU A 484 19.29 11.97 0.64
N LYS A 485 19.44 13.25 0.27
CA LYS A 485 20.19 14.21 1.09
C LYS A 485 19.46 14.56 2.39
N HIS A 486 18.12 14.54 2.38
CA HIS A 486 17.33 14.76 3.59
C HIS A 486 17.54 13.62 4.60
N VAL A 487 17.42 12.37 4.13
CA VAL A 487 17.68 11.17 4.94
C VAL A 487 19.10 11.19 5.49
N ALA A 488 20.12 11.38 4.64
CA ALA A 488 21.51 11.38 5.08
C ALA A 488 21.81 12.44 6.15
N ARG A 489 21.16 13.59 6.08
CA ARG A 489 21.27 14.62 7.12
C ARG A 489 20.59 14.20 8.41
N TYR A 490 19.36 13.69 8.32
CA TYR A 490 18.63 13.20 9.49
C TYR A 490 19.44 12.11 10.21
N GLU A 491 19.99 11.15 9.46
CA GLU A 491 20.87 10.10 9.97
C GLU A 491 22.09 10.66 10.67
N ALA A 492 22.76 11.65 10.08
CA ALA A 492 23.90 12.30 10.72
C ALA A 492 23.51 13.00 12.04
N ALA A 493 22.33 13.59 12.10
CA ALA A 493 21.82 14.25 13.30
C ALA A 493 21.46 13.24 14.41
N VAL A 494 20.84 12.10 14.07
CA VAL A 494 20.44 11.08 15.06
C VAL A 494 21.51 10.03 15.34
N ALA A 495 22.61 10.00 14.58
CA ALA A 495 23.67 8.99 14.69
C ALA A 495 24.18 8.75 16.13
N PRO A 496 24.43 9.78 16.97
CA PRO A 496 24.84 9.54 18.36
C PRO A 496 23.80 8.78 19.16
N ALA A 497 22.51 9.12 18.99
CA ALA A 497 21.41 8.45 19.67
C ALA A 497 21.22 7.01 19.16
N VAL A 498 21.30 6.78 17.85
CA VAL A 498 21.23 5.42 17.27
C VAL A 498 22.36 4.53 17.80
N GLN A 499 23.58 5.07 17.90
CA GLN A 499 24.73 4.34 18.45
C GLN A 499 24.53 4.00 19.93
N ALA A 500 24.06 4.94 20.75
CA ALA A 500 23.75 4.70 22.15
C ALA A 500 22.63 3.66 22.31
N PHE A 501 21.58 3.73 21.49
CA PHE A 501 20.47 2.78 21.52
C PHE A 501 20.96 1.36 21.24
N ARG A 502 21.77 1.17 20.17
CA ARG A 502 22.34 -0.15 19.80
C ARG A 502 23.28 -0.74 20.86
N GLN A 503 23.95 0.11 21.65
CA GLN A 503 24.80 -0.37 22.75
C GLN A 503 23.96 -0.98 23.89
N VAL A 504 22.74 -0.48 24.10
CA VAL A 504 21.86 -0.92 25.18
C VAL A 504 20.91 -2.04 24.71
N ASP A 505 20.39 -1.95 23.49
CA ASP A 505 19.55 -2.98 22.86
C ASP A 505 20.41 -4.09 22.24
N ALA A 506 21.13 -4.83 23.09
CA ALA A 506 22.02 -5.91 22.64
C ALA A 506 21.31 -7.03 21.87
N VAL A 507 20.00 -7.17 22.05
CA VAL A 507 19.16 -8.17 21.35
C VAL A 507 18.74 -7.67 19.96
N GLY A 508 18.77 -6.36 19.71
CA GLY A 508 18.29 -5.76 18.48
C GLY A 508 16.78 -5.82 18.34
N SER A 509 16.05 -5.76 19.46
CA SER A 509 14.58 -5.85 19.50
C SER A 509 13.87 -4.56 19.08
N GLY A 510 14.58 -3.43 19.04
CA GLY A 510 14.00 -2.11 18.85
C GLY A 510 13.22 -1.60 20.06
N VAL A 511 13.36 -2.24 21.22
CA VAL A 511 12.60 -1.95 22.45
C VAL A 511 13.54 -1.92 23.65
N LEU A 512 13.40 -0.90 24.50
CA LEU A 512 14.11 -0.79 25.77
C LEU A 512 13.16 -0.96 26.95
N SER A 513 13.62 -1.67 27.98
CA SER A 513 13.04 -1.61 29.33
C SER A 513 13.38 -0.30 30.03
N ASP A 514 12.75 0.00 31.17
CA ASP A 514 13.04 1.22 31.96
C ASP A 514 14.53 1.34 32.32
N ASP A 515 15.15 0.25 32.77
CA ASP A 515 16.57 0.24 33.17
C ASP A 515 17.48 0.47 31.96
N GLN A 516 17.13 -0.14 30.82
CA GLN A 516 17.83 0.07 29.56
C GLN A 516 17.68 1.52 29.09
N PHE A 517 16.47 2.08 29.13
CA PHE A 517 16.23 3.46 28.73
C PHE A 517 17.01 4.45 29.61
N ARG A 518 17.13 4.20 30.92
CA ARG A 518 18.00 4.99 31.81
C ARG A 518 19.46 4.95 31.39
N GLN A 519 19.99 3.77 31.06
CA GLN A 519 21.36 3.63 30.55
C GLN A 519 21.54 4.37 29.23
N PHE A 520 20.56 4.27 28.33
CA PHE A 520 20.54 4.98 27.06
C PHE A 520 20.61 6.50 27.25
N CYS A 521 19.80 7.07 28.14
CA CYS A 521 19.84 8.49 28.49
C CYS A 521 21.21 8.92 29.04
N GLN A 522 21.83 8.11 29.91
CA GLN A 522 23.17 8.37 30.47
C GLN A 522 24.27 8.32 29.41
N LEU A 523 24.14 7.48 28.38
CA LEU A 523 25.10 7.42 27.27
C LEU A 523 25.04 8.66 26.37
N ILE A 524 23.85 9.20 26.13
CA ILE A 524 23.66 10.40 25.30
C ILE A 524 24.03 11.67 26.08
N SER A 525 23.57 11.76 27.33
CA SER A 525 23.79 12.91 28.20
C SER A 525 24.22 12.42 29.58
N PRO A 526 25.54 12.31 29.84
CA PRO A 526 26.07 11.82 31.12
C PRO A 526 25.62 12.63 32.34
N ASP A 527 25.24 13.90 32.13
CA ASP A 527 24.82 14.82 33.19
C ASP A 527 23.29 14.84 33.42
N ILE A 528 22.52 13.99 32.72
CA ILE A 528 21.05 13.95 32.86
C ILE A 528 20.67 13.50 34.28
N LYS A 529 19.75 14.24 34.90
CA LYS A 529 19.30 13.90 36.26
C LYS A 529 18.28 12.78 36.21
N GLU A 530 18.27 11.94 37.25
CA GLU A 530 17.32 10.82 37.35
C GLU A 530 15.86 11.27 37.24
N ALA A 531 15.50 12.39 37.86
CA ALA A 531 14.15 12.97 37.76
C ALA A 531 13.77 13.43 36.34
N GLU A 532 14.75 13.84 35.52
CA GLU A 532 14.50 14.19 34.10
C GLU A 532 14.27 12.92 33.28
N VAL A 533 15.01 11.84 33.58
CA VAL A 533 14.80 10.53 32.95
C VAL A 533 13.44 9.94 33.32
N ASP A 534 13.02 10.08 34.58
CA ASP A 534 11.68 9.67 35.03
C ASP A 534 10.59 10.43 34.28
N ALA A 535 10.74 11.74 34.09
CA ALA A 535 9.79 12.55 33.32
C ALA A 535 9.72 12.12 31.84
N LEU A 536 10.86 11.74 31.24
CA LEU A 536 10.89 11.19 29.88
C LEU A 536 10.21 9.82 29.81
N LEU A 537 10.41 8.95 30.81
CA LEU A 537 9.72 7.66 30.89
C LEU A 537 8.20 7.84 31.04
N ASP A 538 7.75 8.77 31.88
CA ASP A 538 6.33 9.09 32.04
C ASP A 538 5.71 9.63 30.74
N LEU A 539 6.49 10.33 29.92
CA LEU A 539 6.05 10.81 28.61
C LEU A 539 5.96 9.68 27.57
N LEU A 540 6.96 8.80 27.55
CA LEU A 540 7.12 7.73 26.55
C LEU A 540 6.27 6.50 26.86
N ASP A 541 6.11 6.17 28.13
CA ASP A 541 5.34 5.03 28.64
C ASP A 541 4.47 5.45 29.84
N PRO A 542 3.44 6.29 29.61
CA PRO A 542 2.59 6.84 30.67
C PRO A 542 1.80 5.77 31.44
N ARG A 543 1.85 4.51 31.02
CA ARG A 543 1.11 3.40 31.62
C ARG A 543 2.02 2.35 32.26
N GLY A 544 3.34 2.51 32.17
CA GLY A 544 4.31 1.60 32.78
C GLY A 544 4.28 0.19 32.20
N PHE A 545 4.16 0.07 30.87
CA PHE A 545 4.38 -1.21 30.18
C PHE A 545 5.83 -1.69 30.23
N LYS A 546 6.74 -0.81 30.68
CA LYS A 546 8.20 -0.98 30.70
C LYS A 546 8.74 -1.21 29.31
N ARG A 547 8.20 -0.46 28.36
CA ARG A 547 8.36 -0.75 26.95
C ARG A 547 8.46 0.53 26.14
N VAL A 548 9.69 0.93 25.85
CA VAL A 548 9.97 2.13 25.05
C VAL A 548 10.52 1.72 23.69
N THR A 549 9.82 2.04 22.60
CA THR A 549 10.27 1.71 21.24
C THR A 549 11.34 2.69 20.74
N PHE A 550 12.20 2.23 19.84
CA PHE A 550 13.22 3.05 19.17
C PHE A 550 12.63 4.35 18.58
N SER A 551 11.56 4.24 17.78
CA SER A 551 10.89 5.39 17.16
C SER A 551 10.45 6.42 18.19
N SER A 552 9.87 5.97 19.32
CA SER A 552 9.42 6.87 20.39
C SER A 552 10.60 7.57 21.08
N CYS A 553 11.70 6.86 21.34
CA CYS A 553 12.93 7.44 21.87
C CYS A 553 13.48 8.55 20.97
N ILE A 554 13.72 8.23 19.69
CA ILE A 554 14.36 9.16 18.75
C ILE A 554 13.47 10.36 18.47
N SER A 555 12.17 10.16 18.26
CA SER A 555 11.24 11.26 17.97
C SER A 555 11.06 12.21 19.17
N THR A 556 11.22 11.73 20.39
CA THR A 556 11.21 12.57 21.60
C THR A 556 12.52 13.32 21.76
N LEU A 557 13.66 12.64 21.60
CA LEU A 557 14.98 13.27 21.72
C LEU A 557 15.29 14.25 20.59
N ALA A 558 14.85 14.00 19.37
CA ALA A 558 15.06 14.90 18.24
C ALA A 558 14.40 16.27 18.44
N ARG A 559 13.38 16.37 19.31
CA ARG A 559 12.75 17.65 19.70
C ARG A 559 13.56 18.42 20.73
N GLU A 560 14.32 17.71 21.57
CA GLU A 560 15.05 18.26 22.71
C GLU A 560 16.54 18.50 22.40
N LEU A 561 17.10 17.79 21.42
CA LEU A 561 18.47 17.99 20.99
C LEU A 561 18.60 19.31 20.20
N PRO A 562 19.44 20.26 20.63
CA PRO A 562 19.69 21.47 19.86
C PRO A 562 20.30 21.10 18.50
N SER A 563 19.65 21.57 17.42
CA SER A 563 20.08 21.34 16.03
C SER A 563 21.31 22.12 15.63
#